data_AF-A0A368W5E2-F1
#
_entry.id   AF-A0A368W5E2-F1
#
_cell.length_a   1.000
_cell.length_b   1.000
_cell.length_c   1.000
_cell.angle_alpha   90.00
_cell.angle_beta   90.00
_cell.angle_gamma   90.00
#
_symmetry.space_group_name_H-M   'P 1'
#
loop_
_entity.id
_entity.type
_entity.pdbx_description
1 polymer ?
#
loop_
_entity_poly.entity_id
_entity_poly.type
_entity_poly.pdbx_seq_one_letter_code
_entity_poly.pdbx_strand_id
1 'polypeptide(L)'
;MFQFAKHYGVMWIVFVILVSIGAFGLEIMEGEKIKTTEYYGLQNLGSMYLAVILLFISLPASVLYFVALLPLSVLFQKVNSTAFLVRTVIFSVLGAVGGKWLFHKQFSDYFVKGYELKELTAVIIFGICGLVYSLIDGFLAKKVTWVKRESH
;
A
#
# COMPACT_ATOMS: atom_id res chain seq x y z
N MET A 1 13.77 -15.10 -17.07
CA MET A 1 14.26 -14.43 -15.85
C MET A 1 14.07 -12.91 -15.91
N PHE A 2 14.48 -12.23 -16.99
CA PHE A 2 14.38 -10.77 -17.13
C PHE A 2 12.95 -10.20 -17.01
N GLN A 3 11.96 -10.80 -17.70
CA GLN A 3 10.57 -10.33 -17.61
C GLN A 3 9.93 -10.54 -16.22
N PHE A 4 10.35 -11.58 -15.52
CA PHE A 4 9.91 -11.85 -14.14
C PHE A 4 10.44 -10.76 -13.21
N ALA A 5 11.75 -10.51 -13.21
CA ALA A 5 12.35 -9.43 -12.41
C ALA A 5 11.76 -8.06 -12.72
N LYS A 6 11.48 -7.77 -14.00
CA LYS A 6 10.84 -6.53 -14.44
C LYS A 6 9.43 -6.37 -13.85
N HIS A 7 8.60 -7.42 -13.90
CA HIS A 7 7.23 -7.38 -13.35
C HIS A 7 7.22 -7.08 -11.85
N TYR A 8 7.98 -7.84 -11.06
CA TYR A 8 8.03 -7.64 -9.61
C TYR A 8 8.80 -6.37 -9.20
N GLY A 9 9.72 -5.88 -10.03
CA GLY A 9 10.33 -4.56 -9.83
C GLY A 9 9.32 -3.42 -10.03
N VAL A 10 8.48 -3.49 -11.07
CA VAL A 10 7.40 -2.53 -11.29
C VAL A 10 6.36 -2.59 -10.17
N MET A 11 5.97 -3.80 -9.75
CA MET A 11 5.01 -3.96 -8.66
C MET A 11 5.53 -3.44 -7.31
N TRP A 12 6.84 -3.51 -7.07
CA TRP A 12 7.46 -2.87 -5.90
C TRP A 12 7.30 -1.35 -5.94
N ILE A 13 7.58 -0.72 -7.09
CA ILE A 13 7.40 0.73 -7.26
C ILE A 13 5.92 1.11 -7.06
N VAL A 14 4.99 0.34 -7.64
CA VAL A 14 3.55 0.53 -7.45
C VAL A 14 3.17 0.43 -5.97
N PHE A 15 3.72 -0.54 -5.25
CA PHE A 15 3.49 -0.68 -3.81
C PHE A 15 3.96 0.56 -3.04
N VAL A 16 5.19 1.03 -3.27
CA VAL A 16 5.73 2.23 -2.60
C VAL A 16 4.86 3.45 -2.86
N ILE A 17 4.41 3.62 -4.11
CA ILE A 17 3.50 4.72 -4.49
C ILE A 17 2.15 4.59 -3.75
N LEU A 18 1.54 3.41 -3.75
CA LEU A 18 0.25 3.19 -3.10
C LEU A 18 0.31 3.39 -1.58
N VAL A 19 1.37 2.94 -0.92
CA VAL A 19 1.58 3.20 0.51
C VAL A 19 1.75 4.69 0.77
N SER A 20 2.50 5.39 -0.08
CA SER A 20 2.71 6.84 0.05
C SER A 20 1.40 7.62 -0.11
N ILE A 21 0.61 7.28 -1.14
CA ILE A 21 -0.70 7.89 -1.39
C ILE A 21 -1.66 7.56 -0.24
N GLY A 22 -1.64 6.33 0.27
CA GLY A 22 -2.48 5.92 1.40
C GLY A 22 -2.15 6.68 2.68
N ALA A 23 -0.86 6.82 3.01
CA ALA A 23 -0.40 7.57 4.18
C ALA A 23 -0.70 9.06 4.05
N PHE A 24 -0.53 9.63 2.85
CA PHE A 24 -0.88 11.02 2.57
C PHE A 24 -2.39 11.27 2.64
N GLY A 25 -3.22 10.36 2.08
CA GLY A 25 -4.67 10.45 2.18
C GLY A 25 -5.15 10.36 3.63
N LEU A 26 -4.52 9.50 4.43
CA LEU A 26 -4.80 9.38 5.85
C LEU A 26 -4.43 10.66 6.62
N GLU A 27 -3.32 11.29 6.25
CA GLU A 27 -2.92 12.59 6.81
C GLU A 27 -3.94 13.69 6.52
N ILE A 28 -4.45 13.77 5.29
CA ILE A 28 -5.48 14.77 4.94
C ILE A 28 -6.77 14.50 5.73
N MET A 29 -7.20 13.24 5.82
CA MET A 29 -8.50 12.91 6.41
C MET A 29 -8.50 12.91 7.95
N GLU A 30 -7.40 12.50 8.58
CA GLU A 30 -7.29 12.36 10.03
C GLU A 30 -6.25 13.31 10.63
N GLY A 31 -5.08 13.45 10.00
CA GLY A 31 -4.01 14.30 10.50
C GLY A 31 -4.37 15.79 10.56
N GLU A 32 -5.22 16.29 9.66
CA GLU A 32 -5.66 17.70 9.68
C GLU A 32 -6.45 18.10 10.93
N LYS A 33 -7.02 17.13 11.66
CA LYS A 33 -7.75 17.37 12.91
C LYS A 33 -6.80 17.76 14.03
N ILE A 34 -5.54 17.35 13.96
CA ILE A 34 -4.53 17.65 14.98
C ILE A 34 -4.05 19.09 14.80
N LYS A 35 -4.36 19.96 15.77
CA LYS A 35 -4.07 21.41 15.72
C LYS A 35 -2.89 21.86 16.57
N THR A 36 -2.11 20.92 17.13
CA THR A 36 -0.93 21.25 17.93
C THR A 36 0.29 21.52 17.04
N THR A 37 1.25 22.29 17.55
CA THR A 37 2.57 22.48 16.91
C THR A 37 3.51 21.29 17.17
N GLU A 38 3.19 20.42 18.13
CA GLU A 38 3.97 19.22 18.45
C GLU A 38 3.81 18.11 17.40
N TYR A 39 2.73 18.17 16.62
CA TYR A 39 2.46 17.18 15.59
C TYR A 39 3.22 17.50 14.29
N TYR A 40 4.21 16.69 13.93
CA TYR A 40 4.97 16.86 12.69
C TYR A 40 4.24 16.35 11.43
N GLY A 41 2.99 16.79 11.27
CA GLY A 41 2.13 16.49 10.13
C GLY A 41 2.24 17.46 8.97
N LEU A 42 1.35 17.32 7.98
CA LEU A 42 1.29 18.16 6.78
C LEU A 42 1.08 19.64 7.12
N GLN A 43 0.27 19.96 8.15
CA GLN A 43 0.02 21.35 8.56
C GLN A 43 1.28 22.07 9.07
N ASN A 44 2.17 21.35 9.75
CA ASN A 44 3.36 21.96 10.36
C ASN A 44 4.63 21.81 9.50
N LEU A 45 4.76 20.71 8.75
CA LEU A 45 5.92 20.45 7.89
C LEU A 45 5.69 20.85 6.43
N GLY A 46 4.45 21.11 6.00
CA GLY A 46 4.12 21.40 4.62
C GLY A 46 4.59 20.28 3.67
N SER A 47 5.17 20.65 2.53
CA SER A 47 5.65 19.69 1.52
C SER A 47 6.77 18.76 2.01
N MET A 48 7.51 19.14 3.07
CA MET A 48 8.53 18.28 3.67
C MET A 48 7.93 16.99 4.24
N TYR A 49 6.64 17.00 4.58
CA TYR A 49 5.91 15.82 5.01
C TYR A 49 5.91 14.70 3.96
N LEU A 50 5.96 15.02 2.67
CA LEU A 50 6.08 14.01 1.60
C LEU A 50 7.39 13.24 1.69
N ALA A 51 8.49 13.92 2.05
CA ALA A 51 9.77 13.26 2.28
C ALA A 51 9.71 12.37 3.53
N VAL A 52 8.97 12.78 4.57
CA VAL A 52 8.75 11.96 5.77
C VAL A 52 8.00 10.68 5.43
N ILE A 53 6.89 10.78 4.68
CA ILE A 53 6.15 9.62 4.20
C ILE A 53 7.07 8.69 3.41
N LEU A 54 7.80 9.23 2.43
CA LEU A 54 8.62 8.41 1.55
C LEU A 54 9.72 7.67 2.33
N LEU A 55 10.47 8.38 3.17
CA LEU A 55 11.66 7.86 3.84
C LEU A 55 11.36 7.02 5.07
N PHE A 56 10.33 7.38 5.86
CA PHE A 56 10.06 6.76 7.15
C PHE A 56 8.83 5.86 7.17
N ILE A 57 7.98 5.93 6.13
CA ILE A 57 6.78 5.09 6.02
C ILE A 57 6.93 4.13 4.84
N SER A 58 7.06 4.64 3.62
CA SER A 58 6.96 3.85 2.39
C SER A 58 8.20 2.99 2.13
N LEU A 59 9.41 3.52 2.31
CA LEU A 59 10.64 2.74 2.17
C LEU A 59 10.74 1.62 3.22
N PRO A 60 10.51 1.86 4.52
CA PRO A 60 10.48 0.79 5.51
C PRO A 60 9.38 -0.26 5.23
N ALA A 61 8.21 0.18 4.78
CA ALA A 61 7.14 -0.73 4.34
C ALA A 61 7.54 -1.61 3.16
N SER A 62 8.58 -1.25 2.38
CA SER A 62 9.09 -2.10 1.29
C SER A 62 9.60 -3.46 1.78
N VAL A 63 10.00 -3.57 3.05
CA VAL A 63 10.34 -4.88 3.63
C VAL A 63 9.13 -5.82 3.59
N LEU A 64 7.92 -5.31 3.88
CA LEU A 64 6.68 -6.09 3.77
C LEU A 64 6.39 -6.52 2.34
N TYR A 65 6.79 -5.72 1.36
CA TYR A 65 6.68 -6.11 -0.04
C TYR A 65 7.51 -7.37 -0.33
N PHE A 66 8.79 -7.37 0.02
CA PHE A 66 9.67 -8.50 -0.27
C PHE A 66 9.33 -9.75 0.56
N VAL A 67 8.90 -9.57 1.81
CA VAL A 67 8.63 -10.69 2.74
C VAL A 67 7.23 -11.28 2.57
N ALA A 68 6.22 -10.47 2.26
CA ALA A 68 4.83 -10.92 2.20
C ALA A 68 4.21 -10.82 0.80
N LEU A 69 4.25 -9.64 0.17
CA LEU A 69 3.51 -9.42 -1.08
C LEU A 69 4.12 -10.16 -2.27
N LEU A 70 5.45 -10.16 -2.40
CA LEU A 70 6.17 -10.84 -3.47
C LEU A 70 5.92 -12.36 -3.47
N PRO A 71 6.16 -13.11 -2.39
CA PRO A 71 5.92 -14.55 -2.39
C PRO A 71 4.45 -14.88 -2.65
N LEU A 72 3.54 -14.03 -2.16
CA LEU A 72 2.11 -14.19 -2.38
C LEU A 72 1.70 -13.94 -3.84
N SER A 73 2.21 -12.89 -4.48
CA SER A 73 2.00 -12.62 -5.91
C SER A 73 2.53 -13.77 -6.77
N VAL A 74 3.70 -14.33 -6.42
CA VAL A 74 4.27 -15.52 -7.11
C VAL A 74 3.38 -16.75 -6.93
N LEU A 75 2.85 -16.96 -5.73
CA LEU A 75 1.96 -18.08 -5.43
C LEU A 75 0.68 -18.00 -6.28
N PHE A 76 0.06 -16.83 -6.36
CA PHE A 76 -1.17 -16.64 -7.13
C PHE A 76 -0.99 -16.68 -8.65
N GLN A 77 0.21 -16.40 -9.18
CA GLN A 77 0.47 -16.56 -10.62
C GLN A 77 0.37 -18.02 -11.08
N LYS A 78 0.52 -18.99 -10.17
CA LYS A 78 0.42 -20.42 -10.50
C LYS A 78 -1.02 -20.94 -10.53
N VAL A 79 -2.00 -20.17 -10.06
CA VAL A 79 -3.37 -20.65 -9.84
C VAL A 79 -4.33 -20.09 -10.90
N ASN A 80 -5.27 -20.91 -11.37
CA ASN A 80 -6.26 -20.62 -12.43
C ASN A 80 -7.10 -19.35 -12.17
N SER A 81 -7.81 -18.87 -13.21
CA SER A 81 -8.59 -17.62 -13.24
C SER A 81 -9.54 -17.37 -12.05
N THR A 82 -10.12 -18.40 -11.42
CA THR A 82 -10.94 -18.27 -10.20
C THR A 82 -10.16 -17.69 -9.01
N ALA A 83 -8.84 -17.86 -8.99
CA ALA A 83 -7.96 -17.29 -8.00
C ALA A 83 -7.83 -15.77 -8.09
N PHE A 84 -8.28 -15.12 -9.17
CA PHE A 84 -8.20 -13.66 -9.31
C PHE A 84 -9.06 -12.92 -8.27
N LEU A 85 -10.29 -13.38 -8.01
CA LEU A 85 -11.17 -12.80 -7.00
C LEU A 85 -10.61 -13.03 -5.59
N VAL A 86 -10.22 -14.27 -5.29
CA VAL A 86 -9.63 -14.66 -4.00
C VAL A 86 -8.37 -13.84 -3.71
N ARG A 87 -7.49 -13.72 -4.70
CA ARG A 87 -6.28 -12.90 -4.62
C ARG A 87 -6.61 -11.44 -4.31
N THR A 88 -7.60 -10.87 -5.00
CA THR A 88 -7.99 -9.47 -4.79
C THR A 88 -8.50 -9.23 -3.39
N VAL A 89 -9.37 -10.11 -2.89
CA VAL A 89 -9.84 -10.06 -1.50
C VAL A 89 -8.66 -10.16 -0.52
N ILE A 90 -7.72 -11.08 -0.74
CA ILE A 90 -6.57 -11.25 0.15
C ILE A 90 -5.68 -10.00 0.16
N PHE A 91 -5.34 -9.43 -0.99
CA PHE A 91 -4.53 -8.21 -1.04
C PHE A 91 -5.27 -7.01 -0.41
N SER A 92 -6.59 -6.90 -0.59
CA SER A 92 -7.38 -5.87 0.10
C SER A 92 -7.38 -6.06 1.62
N VAL A 93 -7.54 -7.28 2.12
CA VAL A 93 -7.48 -7.57 3.56
C VAL A 93 -6.10 -7.30 4.12
N LEU A 94 -5.03 -7.69 3.42
CA LEU A 94 -3.66 -7.38 3.82
C LEU A 94 -3.41 -5.87 3.85
N GLY A 95 -3.94 -5.14 2.85
CA GLY A 95 -3.92 -3.68 2.84
C GLY A 95 -4.62 -3.10 4.07
N ALA A 96 -5.85 -3.54 4.34
CA ALA A 96 -6.63 -3.09 5.50
C ALA A 96 -5.93 -3.34 6.85
N VAL A 97 -5.38 -4.54 7.04
CA VAL A 97 -4.60 -4.91 8.24
C VAL A 97 -3.31 -4.08 8.34
N GLY A 98 -2.61 -3.91 7.23
CA GLY A 98 -1.41 -3.08 7.15
C GLY A 98 -1.71 -1.61 7.45
N GLY A 99 -2.83 -1.07 6.95
CA GLY A 99 -3.28 0.30 7.22
C GLY A 99 -3.62 0.53 8.68
N LYS A 100 -4.30 -0.42 9.33
CA LYS A 100 -4.52 -0.38 10.77
C LYS A 100 -3.21 -0.31 11.55
N TRP A 101 -2.24 -1.16 11.20
CA TRP A 101 -0.92 -1.14 11.84
C TRP A 101 -0.20 0.19 11.60
N LEU A 102 -0.28 0.73 10.39
CA LEU A 102 0.33 2.01 10.03
C LEU A 102 -0.28 3.18 10.78
N PHE A 103 -1.59 3.17 10.99
CA PHE A 103 -2.30 4.20 11.75
C PHE A 103 -1.71 4.38 13.16
N HIS A 104 -1.49 3.26 13.88
CA HIS A 104 -0.88 3.25 15.21
C HIS A 104 0.63 3.55 15.20
N LYS A 105 1.27 3.50 14.03
CA LYS A 105 2.66 3.96 13.86
C LYS A 105 2.75 5.45 13.53
N GLN A 106 1.78 5.98 12.79
CA GLN A 106 1.75 7.37 12.34
C GLN A 106 1.19 8.29 13.42
N PHE A 107 0.16 7.86 14.14
CA PHE A 107 -0.47 8.63 15.20
C PHE A 107 -0.18 8.00 16.56
N SER A 108 0.22 8.82 17.53
CA SER A 108 0.34 8.38 18.92
C SER A 108 -1.03 8.21 19.56
N ASP A 109 -1.16 7.31 20.54
CA ASP A 109 -2.40 7.11 21.30
C ASP A 109 -2.95 8.40 21.92
N TYR A 110 -2.05 9.33 22.27
CA TYR A 110 -2.39 10.66 22.76
C TYR A 110 -3.19 11.46 21.72
N PHE A 111 -2.72 11.51 20.47
CA PHE A 111 -3.43 12.20 19.40
C PHE A 111 -4.71 11.46 18.98
N VAL A 112 -4.67 10.12 18.94
CA VAL A 112 -5.85 9.31 18.59
C VAL A 112 -7.01 9.58 19.55
N LYS A 113 -6.75 9.59 20.86
CA LYS A 113 -7.77 9.88 21.88
C LYS A 113 -8.12 11.36 21.95
N GLY A 114 -7.13 12.25 21.87
CA GLY A 114 -7.33 13.70 22.00
C GLY A 114 -8.09 14.34 20.83
N TYR A 115 -7.96 13.77 19.62
CA TYR A 115 -8.57 14.29 18.39
C TYR A 115 -9.61 13.34 17.77
N GLU A 116 -10.01 12.29 18.50
CA GLU A 116 -10.98 11.28 18.07
C GLU A 116 -10.70 10.73 16.65
N LEU A 117 -9.43 10.43 16.39
CA LEU A 117 -8.98 9.94 15.09
C LEU A 117 -9.59 8.56 14.80
N LYS A 118 -10.05 8.35 13.57
CA LYS A 118 -10.75 7.14 13.20
C LYS A 118 -9.81 6.13 12.54
N GLU A 119 -9.50 5.06 13.27
CA GLU A 119 -8.73 3.92 12.73
C GLU A 119 -9.39 3.32 11.48
N LEU A 120 -10.73 3.31 11.44
CA LEU A 120 -11.51 2.81 10.31
C LEU A 120 -11.15 3.51 8.99
N THR A 121 -10.78 4.80 9.04
CA THR A 121 -10.35 5.56 7.86
C THR A 121 -9.10 4.92 7.23
N ALA A 122 -8.12 4.53 8.05
CA ALA A 122 -6.93 3.83 7.56
C ALA A 122 -7.25 2.45 6.99
N VAL A 123 -8.12 1.69 7.67
CA VAL A 123 -8.58 0.36 7.20
C VAL A 123 -9.19 0.47 5.81
N ILE A 124 -10.05 1.46 5.57
CA ILE A 124 -10.70 1.67 4.28
C ILE A 124 -9.69 2.11 3.21
N ILE A 125 -8.88 3.13 3.48
CA ILE A 125 -7.90 3.68 2.52
C ILE A 125 -6.94 2.59 2.07
N PHE A 126 -6.30 1.89 3.02
CA PHE A 126 -5.31 0.89 2.66
C PHE A 126 -5.95 -0.40 2.14
N GLY A 127 -7.20 -0.70 2.50
CA GLY A 127 -7.97 -1.77 1.86
C GLY A 127 -8.20 -1.49 0.37
N ILE A 128 -8.50 -0.24 0.02
CA ILE A 128 -8.61 0.22 -1.38
C ILE A 128 -7.23 0.15 -2.06
N CYS A 129 -6.15 0.59 -1.40
CA CYS A 129 -4.80 0.45 -1.95
C CYS A 129 -4.46 -1.01 -2.27
N GLY A 130 -4.80 -1.95 -1.39
CA GLY A 130 -4.62 -3.38 -1.62
C GLY A 130 -5.44 -3.91 -2.80
N LEU A 131 -6.66 -3.41 -2.98
CA LEU A 131 -7.50 -3.72 -4.15
C LEU A 131 -6.82 -3.25 -5.44
N VAL A 132 -6.43 -1.97 -5.48
CA VAL A 132 -5.78 -1.34 -6.64
C VAL A 132 -4.49 -2.07 -6.99
N TYR A 133 -3.68 -2.42 -5.98
CA TYR A 133 -2.47 -3.22 -6.15
C TYR A 133 -2.78 -4.56 -6.85
N SER A 134 -3.78 -5.32 -6.38
CA SER A 134 -4.15 -6.61 -6.99
C SER A 134 -4.60 -6.46 -8.44
N LEU A 135 -5.38 -5.42 -8.75
CA LEU A 135 -5.83 -5.15 -10.11
C LEU A 135 -4.65 -4.88 -11.04
N ILE A 136 -3.73 -4.00 -10.65
CA ILE A 136 -2.54 -3.64 -11.45
C ILE A 136 -1.69 -4.88 -11.71
N ASP A 137 -1.39 -5.68 -10.68
CA ASP A 137 -0.63 -6.93 -10.84
C ASP A 137 -1.36 -7.89 -11.81
N GLY A 138 -2.70 -7.94 -11.77
CA GLY A 138 -3.50 -8.80 -12.65
C GLY A 138 -3.48 -8.36 -14.11
N PHE A 139 -3.58 -7.06 -14.36
CA PHE A 139 -3.48 -6.48 -15.70
C PHE A 139 -2.08 -6.68 -16.30
N LEU A 140 -1.03 -6.43 -15.51
CA LEU A 140 0.36 -6.62 -15.95
C LEU A 140 0.66 -8.10 -16.21
N ALA A 141 0.19 -9.01 -15.36
CA ALA A 141 0.38 -10.45 -15.56
C ALA A 141 -0.28 -10.96 -16.85
N LYS A 142 -1.50 -10.51 -17.17
CA LYS A 142 -2.17 -10.85 -18.44
C LYS A 142 -1.35 -10.41 -19.65
N LYS A 143 -0.79 -9.19 -19.61
CA LYS A 143 0.03 -8.64 -20.71
C LYS A 143 1.29 -9.47 -20.95
N VAL A 144 1.95 -9.95 -19.89
CA VAL A 144 3.13 -10.82 -20.00
C VAL A 144 2.78 -12.19 -20.60
N THR A 145 1.62 -12.77 -20.25
CA THR A 145 1.19 -14.07 -20.82
C THR A 145 0.80 -14.00 -22.30
N TRP A 146 0.32 -12.85 -22.79
CA TRP A 146 0.00 -12.64 -24.20
C TRP A 146 1.26 -12.64 -25.08
N VAL A 147 2.29 -11.88 -24.68
CA VAL A 147 3.57 -11.80 -25.41
C VAL A 147 4.24 -13.16 -25.56
N LYS A 148 4.09 -14.06 -24.57
CA LYS A 148 4.68 -15.41 -24.61
C LYS A 148 3.93 -16.37 -25.55
N ARG A 149 2.70 -16.03 -25.96
CA ARG A 149 1.84 -16.89 -26.80
C ARG A 149 2.00 -16.59 -28.29
N GLU A 150 2.48 -15.40 -28.65
CA GLU A 150 2.75 -14.98 -30.04
C GLU A 150 4.17 -15.32 -30.52
N SER A 151 5.04 -15.81 -29.64
CA SER A 151 6.41 -16.20 -29.95
C SER A 151 6.59 -17.72 -30.18
N HIS A 152 5.50 -18.44 -30.44
CA HIS A 152 5.48 -19.88 -30.75
C HIS A 152 4.79 -20.12 -32.09
#